data_AF-A0A2T5KSX2-F1
#
_entry.id   AF-A0A2T5KSX2-F1
#
_cell.length_a   1.000
_cell.length_b   1.000
_cell.length_c   1.000
_cell.angle_alpha   90.00
_cell.angle_beta   90.00
_cell.angle_gamma   90.00
#
_symmetry.space_group_name_H-M   'P 1'
#
loop_
_entity.id
_entity.type
_entity.pdbx_description
1 polymer ?
#
loop_
_entity_poly.entity_id
_entity_poly.type
_entity_poly.pdbx_seq_one_letter_code
_entity_poly.pdbx_strand_id
1 'polypeptide(L)' 'MPMTRDDTTLSRSNGNVFADLGFAEPEASVHKMRSELMIAIEKMIDDKHLSQTEAARVLKVS' A
#
# COMPACT_ATOMS: atom_id res chain seq x y z
N MET A 1 -19.45 -37.31 -0.23
CA MET A 1 -18.08 -36.91 -0.60
C MET A 1 -17.86 -35.50 -0.08
N PRO A 2 -16.96 -35.24 0.88
CA PRO A 2 -16.68 -33.88 1.30
C PRO A 2 -15.83 -33.18 0.23
N MET A 3 -16.27 -32.02 -0.25
CA MET A 3 -15.46 -31.13 -1.09
C MET A 3 -14.48 -30.39 -0.19
N THR A 4 -13.27 -30.95 -0.01
CA THR A 4 -12.14 -30.19 0.52
C THR A 4 -11.58 -29.35 -0.62
N ARG A 5 -11.93 -28.07 -0.70
CA ARG A 5 -11.24 -27.13 -1.60
C ARG A 5 -10.10 -26.50 -0.81
N ASP A 6 -8.93 -27.13 -0.91
CA ASP A 6 -7.66 -26.52 -0.50
C ASP A 6 -6.79 -26.32 -1.75
N ASP A 7 -7.39 -25.75 -2.80
CA ASP A 7 -6.70 -25.40 -4.06
C ASP A 7 -6.00 -24.03 -3.94
N THR A 8 -5.62 -23.63 -2.73
CA THR A 8 -4.94 -22.35 -2.50
C THR A 8 -3.49 -22.47 -2.93
N THR A 9 -3.19 -22.01 -4.14
CA THR A 9 -1.82 -21.93 -4.64
C THR A 9 -1.14 -20.67 -4.11
N LEU A 10 -0.04 -20.84 -3.38
CA LEU A 10 0.76 -19.74 -2.85
C LEU A 10 1.94 -19.44 -3.78
N SER A 11 2.07 -18.18 -4.18
CA SER A 11 3.17 -17.70 -5.03
C SER A 11 4.01 -16.68 -4.26
N ARG A 12 5.33 -16.70 -4.45
CA ARG A 12 6.22 -15.70 -3.86
C ARG A 12 6.00 -14.35 -4.56
N SER A 13 5.80 -13.29 -3.79
CA SER A 13 5.72 -11.91 -4.29
C SER A 13 7.02 -11.50 -4.97
N ASN A 14 6.91 -10.71 -6.05
CA ASN A 14 8.05 -10.08 -6.71
C ASN A 14 8.50 -8.76 -6.06
N GLY A 15 7.90 -8.35 -4.93
CA GLY A 15 8.20 -7.08 -4.25
C GLY A 15 7.38 -5.88 -4.74
N ASN A 16 6.41 -6.10 -5.63
CA ASN A 16 5.37 -5.15 -5.98
C ASN A 16 4.01 -5.85 -6.00
N VAL A 17 3.20 -5.64 -4.96
CA VAL A 17 1.87 -6.25 -4.83
C VAL A 17 0.93 -5.89 -6.00
N PHE A 18 1.09 -4.72 -6.62
CA PHE A 18 0.30 -4.34 -7.79
C PHE A 18 0.68 -5.17 -9.01
N ALA A 19 1.96 -5.45 -9.20
CA ALA A 19 2.40 -6.36 -10.26
C ALA A 19 1.90 -7.80 -9.99
N ASP A 20 1.95 -8.25 -8.73
CA ASP A 20 1.43 -9.55 -8.31
C ASP A 20 -0.09 -9.68 -8.56
N LEU A 21 -0.84 -8.57 -8.50
CA LEU A 21 -2.27 -8.50 -8.80
C LEU A 21 -2.58 -8.32 -10.30
N GLY A 22 -1.57 -8.25 -11.16
CA GLY A 22 -1.74 -8.20 -12.63
C GLY A 22 -1.86 -6.80 -13.23
N PHE A 23 -1.49 -5.75 -12.49
CA PHE A 23 -1.40 -4.41 -13.06
C PHE A 23 -0.23 -4.32 -14.05
N ALA A 24 -0.37 -3.51 -15.10
CA ALA A 24 0.71 -3.26 -16.05
C ALA A 24 1.89 -2.58 -15.33
N GLU A 25 3.13 -2.88 -15.75
CA GLU A 25 4.34 -2.40 -15.06
C GLU A 25 4.34 -0.88 -14.80
N PRO A 26 4.01 0.01 -15.75
CA PRO A 26 4.01 1.44 -15.49
C PRO A 26 3.01 1.85 -14.41
N GLU A 27 1.85 1.20 -14.38
CA GLU A 27 0.80 1.48 -13.40
C GLU A 27 1.17 0.91 -12.03
N ALA A 28 1.68 -0.33 -11.99
CA ALA A 28 2.13 -0.99 -10.78
C ALA A 28 3.26 -0.19 -10.09
N SER A 29 4.18 0.37 -10.86
CA SER A 29 5.27 1.21 -10.36
C SER A 29 4.76 2.54 -9.77
N VAL A 30 3.77 3.16 -10.41
CA VAL A 30 3.10 4.37 -9.87
C VAL A 30 2.37 4.08 -8.57
N HIS A 31 1.60 2.99 -8.51
CA HIS A 31 0.87 2.61 -7.29
C HIS A 31 1.81 2.29 -6.15
N LYS A 32 2.90 1.53 -6.40
CA LYS A 32 3.93 1.24 -5.40
C LYS A 32 4.53 2.53 -4.83
N MET A 33 4.94 3.47 -5.68
CA MET A 33 5.51 4.75 -5.25
C MET A 33 4.51 5.56 -4.40
N ARG A 34 3.24 5.59 -4.78
CA ARG A 34 2.19 6.28 -4.02
C ARG A 34 1.98 5.63 -2.66
N SER A 35 1.94 4.30 -2.59
CA SER A 35 1.80 3.57 -1.32
C SER A 35 3.00 3.80 -0.40
N GLU A 36 4.22 3.76 -0.92
CA GLU A 36 5.43 4.06 -0.15
C GLU A 36 5.40 5.49 0.43
N LEU A 37 4.94 6.47 -0.37
CA LEU A 37 4.72 7.83 0.11
C LEU A 37 3.67 7.90 1.22
N MET A 38 2.53 7.21 1.07
CA MET A 38 1.49 7.20 2.10
C MET A 38 1.98 6.58 3.41
N ILE A 39 2.75 5.48 3.35
CA ILE A 39 3.37 4.85 4.52
C ILE A 39 4.35 5.82 5.21
N ALA A 40 5.13 6.57 4.43
CA ALA A 40 6.05 7.56 4.99
C ALA A 40 5.31 8.73 5.67
N ILE A 41 4.19 9.18 5.08
CA ILE A 41 3.34 10.21 5.66
C ILE A 41 2.69 9.73 6.97
N GLU A 42 2.14 8.51 6.98
CA GLU A 42 1.55 7.90 8.19
C GLU A 42 2.56 7.86 9.34
N LYS A 43 3.76 7.33 9.08
CA LYS A 43 4.85 7.30 10.07
C LYS A 43 5.21 8.69 10.58
N MET A 44 5.31 9.68 9.69
CA MET A 44 5.60 11.05 10.09
C MET A 44 4.50 11.65 10.99
N ILE A 45 3.23 11.35 10.72
CA ILE A 45 2.09 11.80 11.52
C ILE A 45 2.16 11.17 12.92
N ASP A 46 2.41 9.87 12.98
CA ASP A 46 2.50 9.10 14.23
C ASP A 46 3.69 9.55 15.09
N ASP A 47 4.88 9.64 14.49
CA ASP A 47 6.14 10.05 15.17
C ASP A 47 6.04 11.45 15.78
N LYS A 48 5.21 12.32 15.18
CA LYS A 48 5.00 13.69 15.62
C LYS A 48 3.71 13.88 16.43
N HIS A 49 2.93 12.82 16.62
CA HIS A 49 1.62 12.83 17.28
C HIS A 49 0.68 13.93 16.73
N LEU A 50 0.70 14.13 15.41
CA LEU A 50 -0.14 15.14 14.77
C LEU A 50 -1.57 14.62 14.66
N SER A 51 -2.55 15.47 15.01
CA SER A 51 -3.92 15.26 14.55
C SER A 51 -3.99 15.39 13.02
N GLN A 52 -5.03 14.82 12.41
CA GLN A 52 -5.26 14.93 10.96
C GLN A 52 -5.27 16.39 10.47
N THR A 53 -5.86 17.30 11.26
CA THR A 53 -5.90 18.74 10.96
C THR A 53 -4.52 19.40 11.00
N GLU A 54 -3.66 19.00 11.94
CA GLU A 54 -2.29 19.51 12.04
C GLU A 54 -1.42 18.97 10.90
N ALA A 55 -1.56 17.68 10.58
CA ALA A 55 -0.91 17.06 9.44
C ALA A 55 -1.30 17.76 8.12
N ALA A 56 -2.60 18.04 7.92
CA ALA A 56 -3.09 18.77 6.76
C ALA A 56 -2.45 20.17 6.64
N ARG A 57 -2.32 20.89 7.76
CA ARG A 57 -1.65 22.20 7.80
C ARG A 57 -0.17 22.11 7.42
N VAL A 58 0.55 21.10 7.89
CA VAL A 58 1.98 20.87 7.56
C VAL A 58 2.14 20.52 6.08
N LEU A 59 1.28 19.65 5.56
CA LEU A 59 1.30 19.17 4.17
C LEU A 59 0.66 20.15 3.18
N LYS A 60 0.04 21.24 3.67
CA LYS A 60 -0.69 22.24 2.88
C LYS A 60 -1.80 21.64 2.01
N VAL A 61 -2.54 20.70 2.61
CA VAL A 61 -3.73 20.08 2.02
C VAL A 61 -4.97 20.48 2.82
N SER A 62 -6.15 20.29 2.22
CA SER A 62 -7.45 20.66 2.79
C SER A 62 -8.25 19.45 3.22
#